data_AF-A0A178XY05-F1
#
_entry.id   AF-A0A178XY05-F1
#
_cell.length_a   1.000
_cell.length_b   1.000
_cell.length_c   1.000
_cell.angle_alpha   90.00
_cell.angle_beta   90.00
_cell.angle_gamma   90.00
#
_symmetry.space_group_name_H-M   'P 1'
#
loop_
_entity.id
_entity.type
_entity.pdbx_description
1 polymer ?
#
loop_
_entity_poly.entity_id
_entity_poly.type
_entity_poly.pdbx_seq_one_letter_code
_entity_poly.pdbx_strand_id
1 'polypeptide(L)'
;MAVFEVRQGTSPVILGLPHTGTEVPPPIWLRLNDNGRILADTDWHIHDLYEGLLPEATTVRATFHRYVIDANRDPAGASLYPGQNTTGLVPETDFDGAPIWKEGEGPTDADIAARLRDFHVPYHAALAAEIARIKAIHGVAVLYDCHSIRSHIPFLFEGKLPDFNIGTDMGRTCARSIEMAAVKIAAKAETYSHVLNGRFKGGWTTRRYGKPEAGVHAIQMELAQSTHLASEAPPFALDSSKAERLRGHLRNILQRIETKAFDLKLTGSEA
;
A
#
# COMPACT_ATOMS: atom_id res chain seq x y z
N MET A 1 -12.27 -18.85 -2.24
CA MET A 1 -12.15 -17.58 -1.50
C MET A 1 -11.85 -16.49 -2.51
N ALA A 2 -12.46 -15.31 -2.40
CA ALA A 2 -12.14 -14.20 -3.29
C ALA A 2 -10.73 -13.68 -2.94
N VAL A 3 -9.88 -13.42 -3.95
CA VAL A 3 -8.50 -12.93 -3.75
C VAL A 3 -8.42 -11.41 -3.63
N PHE A 4 -9.53 -10.72 -3.89
CA PHE A 4 -9.69 -9.31 -3.66
C PHE A 4 -11.13 -8.96 -3.28
N GLU A 5 -11.32 -7.78 -2.71
CA GLU A 5 -12.60 -7.14 -2.45
C GLU A 5 -12.61 -5.77 -3.11
N VAL A 6 -13.74 -5.42 -3.74
CA VAL A 6 -13.99 -4.07 -4.29
C VAL A 6 -15.22 -3.49 -3.63
N ARG A 7 -15.09 -2.30 -3.06
CA ARG A 7 -16.23 -1.44 -2.72
C ARG A 7 -16.21 -0.24 -3.64
N GLN A 8 -17.16 -0.19 -4.56
CA GLN A 8 -17.24 0.92 -5.50
C GLN A 8 -17.79 2.17 -4.82
N GLY A 9 -17.16 3.30 -5.15
CA GLY A 9 -17.65 4.64 -4.84
C GLY A 9 -17.55 5.55 -6.06
N THR A 10 -17.85 6.83 -5.85
CA THR A 10 -17.93 7.84 -6.90
C THR A 10 -16.87 8.94 -6.80
N SER A 11 -16.01 8.96 -5.78
CA SER A 11 -14.90 9.91 -5.65
C SER A 11 -13.85 9.71 -6.76
N PRO A 12 -13.09 10.75 -7.16
CA PRO A 12 -11.90 10.60 -7.99
C PRO A 12 -10.76 9.84 -7.27
N VAL A 13 -10.87 9.60 -5.96
CA VAL A 13 -9.87 8.88 -5.17
C VAL A 13 -10.22 7.39 -5.06
N ILE A 14 -9.22 6.55 -5.28
CA ILE A 14 -9.27 5.10 -5.09
C ILE A 14 -8.27 4.72 -4.01
N LEU A 15 -8.67 3.91 -3.04
CA LEU A 15 -7.79 3.36 -2.02
C LEU A 15 -7.35 1.96 -2.44
N GLY A 16 -6.07 1.78 -2.70
CA GLY A 16 -5.45 0.47 -2.92
C GLY A 16 -4.94 -0.09 -1.60
N LEU A 17 -5.32 -1.33 -1.25
CA LEU A 17 -4.89 -2.00 -0.02
C LEU A 17 -4.25 -3.37 -0.33
N PRO A 18 -3.02 -3.39 -0.88
CA PRO A 18 -2.42 -4.61 -1.40
C PRO A 18 -1.92 -5.58 -0.31
N HIS A 19 -1.74 -5.13 0.94
CA HIS A 19 -1.03 -5.91 1.98
C HIS A 19 -1.83 -6.10 3.29
N THR A 20 -3.14 -5.84 3.26
CA THR A 20 -4.00 -5.98 4.46
C THR A 20 -4.65 -7.36 4.59
N GLY A 21 -4.42 -8.23 3.61
CA GLY A 21 -4.93 -9.59 3.59
C GLY A 21 -4.14 -10.50 4.52
N THR A 22 -4.83 -11.39 5.23
CA THR A 22 -4.22 -12.39 6.12
C THR A 22 -4.48 -13.81 5.64
N GLU A 23 -5.20 -13.97 4.53
CA GLU A 23 -5.56 -15.29 4.02
C GLU A 23 -4.35 -15.96 3.35
N VAL A 24 -4.06 -17.19 3.81
CA VAL A 24 -3.02 -18.04 3.24
C VAL A 24 -3.67 -19.38 2.87
N PRO A 25 -3.70 -19.76 1.59
CA PRO A 25 -4.25 -21.04 1.16
C PRO A 25 -3.62 -22.22 1.94
N PRO A 26 -4.39 -23.24 2.35
CA PRO A 26 -3.87 -24.34 3.17
C PRO A 26 -2.60 -25.01 2.62
N PRO A 27 -2.45 -25.27 1.29
CA PRO A 27 -1.21 -25.82 0.75
C PRO A 27 0.03 -24.94 0.98
N ILE A 28 -0.15 -23.62 1.02
CA ILE A 28 0.94 -22.66 1.30
C ILE A 28 1.17 -22.57 2.81
N TRP A 29 0.09 -22.51 3.61
CA TRP A 29 0.17 -22.44 5.07
C TRP A 29 0.93 -23.61 5.69
N LEU A 30 0.73 -24.82 5.14
CA LEU A 30 1.42 -26.02 5.61
C LEU A 30 2.94 -26.00 5.36
N ARG A 31 3.40 -25.19 4.39
CA ARG A 31 4.82 -25.00 4.03
C ARG A 31 5.51 -23.92 4.85
N LEU A 32 4.75 -23.00 5.46
CA LEU A 32 5.28 -22.00 6.37
C LEU A 32 5.82 -22.66 7.65
N ASN A 33 6.93 -22.13 8.16
CA ASN A 33 7.45 -22.44 9.48
C ASN A 33 6.72 -21.60 10.56
N ASP A 34 7.11 -21.74 11.82
CA ASP A 34 6.45 -21.03 12.92
C ASP A 34 6.56 -19.50 12.78
N ASN A 35 7.69 -18.99 12.28
CA ASN A 35 7.89 -17.57 12.00
C ASN A 35 6.95 -17.08 10.88
N GLY A 36 6.89 -17.81 9.76
CA GLY A 36 6.02 -17.48 8.63
C GLY A 36 4.53 -17.45 9.00
N ARG A 37 4.10 -18.28 9.95
CA ARG A 37 2.71 -18.33 10.43
C ARG A 37 2.32 -17.15 11.33
N ILE A 38 3.27 -16.34 11.78
CA ILE A 38 2.98 -15.10 12.51
C ILE A 38 2.34 -14.06 11.58
N LEU A 39 2.66 -14.11 10.27
CA LEU A 39 2.23 -13.11 9.28
C LEU A 39 2.63 -11.67 9.69
N ALA A 40 3.82 -11.53 10.28
CA ALA A 40 4.29 -10.30 10.91
C ALA A 40 4.36 -9.10 9.96
N ASP A 41 4.56 -9.36 8.66
CA ASP A 41 4.73 -8.31 7.64
C ASP A 41 3.40 -7.85 7.00
N THR A 42 2.27 -8.18 7.61
CA THR A 42 0.94 -7.64 7.25
C THR A 42 0.88 -6.15 7.54
N ASP A 43 0.20 -5.40 6.67
CA ASP A 43 -0.16 -4.00 6.90
C ASP A 43 -1.38 -3.94 7.84
N TRP A 44 -1.16 -4.31 9.10
CA TRP A 44 -2.21 -4.55 10.09
C TRP A 44 -3.15 -3.35 10.27
N HIS A 45 -4.46 -3.63 10.29
CA HIS A 45 -5.56 -2.66 10.52
C HIS A 45 -5.63 -1.48 9.55
N ILE A 46 -4.90 -1.48 8.44
CA ILE A 46 -4.96 -0.36 7.48
C ILE A 46 -6.35 -0.24 6.84
N HIS A 47 -7.04 -1.35 6.56
CA HIS A 47 -8.40 -1.30 6.05
C HIS A 47 -9.38 -0.64 7.03
N ASP A 48 -9.29 -0.95 8.33
CA ASP A 48 -10.09 -0.30 9.37
C ASP A 48 -9.71 1.17 9.56
N LEU A 49 -8.41 1.46 9.52
CA LEU A 49 -7.88 2.81 9.66
C LEU A 49 -8.38 3.75 8.57
N TYR A 50 -8.52 3.27 7.33
CA TYR A 50 -9.04 4.06 6.21
C TYR A 50 -10.56 4.00 6.07
N GLU A 51 -11.24 3.07 6.74
CA GLU A 51 -12.69 2.90 6.62
C GLU A 51 -13.44 4.18 6.99
N GLY A 52 -14.32 4.62 6.07
CA GLY A 52 -15.20 5.76 6.24
C GLY A 52 -14.51 7.14 6.23
N LEU A 53 -13.19 7.21 6.02
CA LEU A 53 -12.48 8.50 5.98
C LEU A 53 -12.84 9.32 4.73
N LEU A 54 -13.13 8.64 3.63
CA LEU A 54 -13.68 9.24 2.41
C LEU A 54 -14.79 8.31 1.89
N PRO A 55 -16.06 8.51 2.32
CA PRO A 55 -17.14 7.53 2.10
C PRO A 55 -17.40 7.15 0.63
N GLU A 56 -17.16 8.10 -0.28
CA GLU A 56 -17.34 7.90 -1.72
C GLU A 56 -16.08 7.35 -2.42
N ALA A 57 -14.98 7.10 -1.70
CA ALA A 57 -13.80 6.48 -2.29
C ALA A 57 -14.08 5.04 -2.70
N THR A 58 -13.59 4.66 -3.87
CA THR A 58 -13.54 3.23 -4.23
C THR A 58 -12.41 2.57 -3.44
N THR A 59 -12.63 1.38 -2.90
CA THR A 59 -11.56 0.58 -2.29
C THR A 59 -11.31 -0.69 -3.09
N VAL A 60 -10.05 -1.05 -3.26
CA VAL A 60 -9.61 -2.33 -3.86
C VAL A 60 -8.59 -2.96 -2.94
N ARG A 61 -9.01 -4.02 -2.26
CA ARG A 61 -8.25 -4.69 -1.20
C ARG A 61 -7.85 -6.09 -1.64
N ALA A 62 -6.57 -6.44 -1.49
CA ALA A 62 -6.13 -7.83 -1.57
C ALA A 62 -6.51 -8.56 -0.27
N THR A 63 -7.07 -9.75 -0.38
CA THR A 63 -7.48 -10.56 0.79
C THR A 63 -6.41 -11.57 1.20
N PHE A 64 -5.52 -11.93 0.28
CA PHE A 64 -4.39 -12.83 0.52
C PHE A 64 -3.21 -12.12 1.18
N HIS A 65 -2.44 -12.88 1.95
CA HIS A 65 -1.23 -12.38 2.60
C HIS A 65 -0.07 -12.22 1.62
N ARG A 66 0.80 -11.22 1.86
CA ARG A 66 1.97 -10.93 1.01
C ARG A 66 2.99 -12.07 0.91
N TYR A 67 3.00 -13.01 1.86
CA TYR A 67 3.82 -14.24 1.77
C TYR A 67 3.30 -15.24 0.73
N VAL A 68 2.02 -15.14 0.36
CA VAL A 68 1.51 -15.82 -0.84
C VAL A 68 2.19 -15.19 -2.04
N ILE A 69 1.96 -13.91 -2.27
CA ILE A 69 2.66 -13.09 -3.28
C ILE A 69 2.48 -11.62 -2.91
N ASP A 70 3.52 -10.81 -3.09
CA ASP A 70 3.48 -9.38 -2.80
C ASP A 70 2.82 -8.63 -3.98
N ALA A 71 1.58 -8.16 -3.78
CA ALA A 71 0.81 -7.42 -4.78
C ALA A 71 1.36 -6.00 -5.07
N ASN A 72 2.43 -5.56 -4.43
CA ASN A 72 3.12 -4.30 -4.71
C ASN A 72 4.58 -4.54 -5.16
N ARG A 73 4.83 -5.69 -5.80
CA ARG A 73 6.11 -6.02 -6.47
C ARG A 73 5.92 -6.22 -7.96
N ASP A 74 7.01 -5.99 -8.69
CA ASP A 74 7.07 -6.24 -10.12
C ASP A 74 6.85 -7.73 -10.40
N PRO A 75 5.89 -8.12 -11.27
CA PRO A 75 5.66 -9.52 -11.61
C PRO A 75 6.87 -10.18 -12.32
N ALA A 76 7.80 -9.40 -12.87
CA ALA A 76 9.07 -9.89 -13.40
C ALA A 76 10.15 -10.09 -12.31
N GLY A 77 9.87 -9.75 -11.04
CA GLY A 77 10.81 -9.90 -9.92
C GLY A 77 11.89 -8.83 -9.83
N ALA A 78 11.81 -7.76 -10.63
CA ALA A 78 12.81 -6.69 -10.63
C ALA A 78 12.79 -5.88 -9.31
N SER A 79 13.96 -5.74 -8.67
CA SER A 79 14.09 -4.88 -7.48
C SER A 79 14.15 -3.41 -7.85
N LEU A 80 13.38 -2.59 -7.14
CA LEU A 80 13.39 -1.14 -7.26
C LEU A 80 14.55 -0.47 -6.52
N TYR A 81 15.29 -1.21 -5.69
CA TYR A 81 16.36 -0.70 -4.83
C TYR A 81 17.61 -1.60 -4.90
N PRO A 82 18.36 -1.58 -6.03
CA PRO A 82 19.57 -2.38 -6.18
C PRO A 82 20.58 -2.11 -5.06
N GLY A 83 21.16 -3.17 -4.49
CA GLY A 83 22.16 -3.09 -3.43
C GLY A 83 21.60 -2.81 -2.03
N GLN A 84 20.28 -2.79 -1.86
CA GLN A 84 19.62 -2.66 -0.55
C GLN A 84 18.84 -3.93 -0.23
N ASN A 85 18.72 -4.25 1.06
CA ASN A 85 17.86 -5.34 1.50
C ASN A 85 16.40 -5.03 1.14
N THR A 86 15.72 -6.01 0.52
CA THR A 86 14.32 -5.95 0.12
C THR A 86 13.72 -7.34 0.13
N THR A 87 12.41 -7.45 0.33
CA THR A 87 11.66 -8.68 0.07
C THR A 87 11.33 -8.83 -1.43
N GLY A 88 11.30 -10.09 -1.90
CA GLY A 88 10.97 -10.45 -3.29
C GLY A 88 9.47 -10.52 -3.58
N LEU A 89 9.13 -10.87 -4.83
CA LEU A 89 7.75 -11.05 -5.31
C LEU A 89 7.01 -12.13 -4.50
N VAL A 90 7.67 -13.26 -4.23
CA VAL A 90 7.26 -14.20 -3.19
C VAL A 90 8.35 -14.17 -2.13
N PRO A 91 8.08 -13.59 -0.94
CA PRO A 91 9.10 -13.47 0.10
C PRO A 91 9.63 -14.84 0.56
N GLU A 92 10.94 -14.95 0.76
CA GLU A 92 11.60 -16.11 1.37
C GLU A 92 11.93 -15.89 2.85
N THR A 93 12.04 -14.60 3.22
CA THR A 93 12.24 -14.12 4.59
C THR A 93 11.17 -13.11 4.95
N ASP A 94 11.00 -12.87 6.25
CA ASP A 94 10.28 -11.71 6.75
C ASP A 94 11.14 -10.43 6.64
N PHE A 95 10.62 -9.32 7.17
CA PHE A 95 11.33 -8.04 7.22
C PHE A 95 12.56 -8.02 8.13
N ASP A 96 12.72 -8.96 9.07
CA ASP A 96 13.92 -9.10 9.88
C ASP A 96 15.01 -9.95 9.20
N GLY A 97 14.71 -10.48 8.01
CA GLY A 97 15.60 -11.38 7.27
C GLY A 97 15.55 -12.83 7.77
N ALA A 98 14.58 -13.18 8.62
CA ALA A 98 14.41 -14.53 9.12
C ALA A 98 13.62 -15.40 8.12
N PRO A 99 14.03 -16.65 7.87
CA PRO A 99 13.28 -17.55 6.98
C PRO A 99 11.83 -17.76 7.41
N ILE A 100 10.90 -17.80 6.46
CA ILE A 100 9.46 -18.02 6.73
C ILE A 100 8.93 -19.38 6.24
N TRP A 101 9.73 -20.10 5.46
CA TRP A 101 9.41 -21.44 4.96
C TRP A 101 10.07 -22.51 5.82
N LYS A 102 9.46 -23.70 5.87
CA LYS A 102 10.17 -24.90 6.36
C LYS A 102 11.34 -25.21 5.43
N GLU A 103 12.34 -25.90 5.96
CA GLU A 103 13.52 -26.29 5.19
C GLU A 103 13.12 -27.09 3.94
N GLY A 104 13.60 -26.66 2.76
CA GLY A 104 13.28 -27.28 1.47
C GLY A 104 11.89 -27.00 0.91
N GLU A 105 11.04 -26.25 1.61
CA GLU A 105 9.63 -25.99 1.24
C GLU A 105 9.39 -24.58 0.67
N GLY A 106 10.46 -23.84 0.36
CA GLY A 106 10.41 -22.52 -0.28
C GLY A 106 9.76 -22.56 -1.67
N PRO A 107 9.33 -21.40 -2.21
CA PRO A 107 8.61 -21.32 -3.48
C PRO A 107 9.47 -21.77 -4.67
N THR A 108 8.88 -22.53 -5.56
CA THR A 108 9.45 -22.89 -6.87
C THR A 108 9.00 -21.91 -7.96
N ASP A 109 9.64 -21.94 -9.13
CA ASP A 109 9.19 -21.14 -10.29
C ASP A 109 7.74 -21.46 -10.70
N ALA A 110 7.34 -22.73 -10.57
CA ALA A 110 5.97 -23.16 -10.82
C ALA A 110 4.99 -22.58 -9.78
N ASP A 111 5.40 -22.49 -8.51
CA ASP A 111 4.63 -21.80 -7.47
C ASP A 111 4.47 -20.32 -7.84
N ILE A 112 5.54 -19.62 -8.21
CA ILE A 112 5.51 -18.19 -8.54
C ILE A 112 4.57 -17.95 -9.74
N ALA A 113 4.68 -18.74 -10.80
CA ALA A 113 3.83 -18.63 -11.98
C ALA A 113 2.34 -18.85 -11.66
N ALA A 114 2.02 -19.83 -10.80
CA ALA A 114 0.65 -20.06 -10.34
C ALA A 114 0.15 -18.89 -9.48
N ARG A 115 0.97 -18.40 -8.53
CA ARG A 115 0.58 -17.31 -7.64
C ARG A 115 0.38 -15.97 -8.38
N LEU A 116 1.18 -15.72 -9.42
CA LEU A 116 0.97 -14.60 -10.34
C LEU A 116 -0.41 -14.67 -11.00
N ARG A 117 -0.73 -15.82 -11.60
CA ARG A 117 -2.02 -16.03 -12.29
C ARG A 117 -3.22 -15.95 -11.35
N ASP A 118 -3.11 -16.53 -10.15
CA ASP A 118 -4.27 -16.80 -9.31
C ASP A 118 -4.52 -15.71 -8.26
N PHE A 119 -3.53 -14.86 -7.97
CA PHE A 119 -3.63 -13.80 -6.94
C PHE A 119 -3.24 -12.40 -7.47
N HIS A 120 -2.02 -12.24 -7.99
CA HIS A 120 -1.50 -10.94 -8.42
C HIS A 120 -2.26 -10.36 -9.61
N VAL A 121 -2.37 -11.13 -10.70
CA VAL A 121 -3.07 -10.71 -11.92
C VAL A 121 -4.55 -10.36 -11.65
N PRO A 122 -5.34 -11.17 -10.91
CA PRO A 122 -6.72 -10.82 -10.58
C PRO A 122 -6.86 -9.53 -9.74
N TYR A 123 -6.00 -9.32 -8.73
CA TYR A 123 -6.01 -8.08 -7.95
C TYR A 123 -5.71 -6.86 -8.84
N HIS A 124 -4.69 -6.94 -9.69
CA HIS A 124 -4.33 -5.84 -10.58
C HIS A 124 -5.32 -5.60 -11.71
N ALA A 125 -6.03 -6.63 -12.17
CA ALA A 125 -7.14 -6.48 -13.10
C ALA A 125 -8.29 -5.70 -12.46
N ALA A 126 -8.66 -6.02 -11.21
CA ALA A 126 -9.68 -5.28 -10.46
C ALA A 126 -9.25 -3.82 -10.22
N LEU A 127 -8.02 -3.59 -9.77
CA LEU A 127 -7.49 -2.24 -9.53
C LEU A 127 -7.46 -1.41 -10.82
N ALA A 128 -7.00 -2.00 -11.93
CA ALA A 128 -6.96 -1.33 -13.23
C ALA A 128 -8.37 -0.97 -13.74
N ALA A 129 -9.35 -1.87 -13.55
CA ALA A 129 -10.74 -1.63 -13.93
C ALA A 129 -11.34 -0.45 -13.16
N GLU A 130 -11.11 -0.37 -11.85
CA GLU A 130 -11.60 0.74 -11.04
C GLU A 130 -10.90 2.07 -11.36
N ILE A 131 -9.59 2.06 -11.62
CA ILE A 131 -8.86 3.24 -12.11
C ILE A 131 -9.46 3.73 -13.43
N ALA A 132 -9.71 2.83 -14.38
CA ALA A 132 -10.30 3.18 -15.66
C ALA A 132 -11.73 3.74 -15.49
N ARG A 133 -12.54 3.12 -14.63
CA ARG A 133 -13.92 3.54 -14.34
C ARG A 133 -13.96 4.94 -13.72
N ILE A 134 -13.18 5.20 -12.66
CA ILE A 134 -13.14 6.50 -11.99
C ILE A 134 -12.62 7.59 -12.92
N LYS A 135 -11.58 7.29 -13.70
CA LYS A 135 -11.09 8.22 -14.72
C LYS A 135 -12.18 8.52 -15.77
N ALA A 136 -12.96 7.54 -16.20
CA ALA A 136 -14.04 7.76 -17.17
C ALA A 136 -15.14 8.69 -16.61
N ILE A 137 -15.41 8.63 -15.30
CA ILE A 137 -16.40 9.50 -14.63
C ILE A 137 -15.89 10.94 -14.50
N HIS A 138 -14.63 11.11 -14.08
CA HIS A 138 -14.11 12.43 -13.68
C HIS A 138 -13.15 13.06 -14.66
N GLY A 139 -12.64 12.34 -15.65
CA GLY A 139 -11.47 12.72 -16.44
C GLY A 139 -10.14 12.55 -15.70
N VAL A 140 -10.17 12.27 -14.40
CA VAL A 140 -9.02 12.10 -13.51
C VAL A 140 -9.27 10.95 -12.53
N ALA A 141 -8.23 10.23 -12.16
CA ALA A 141 -8.25 9.28 -11.04
C ALA A 141 -7.00 9.46 -10.18
N VAL A 142 -7.14 9.33 -8.87
CA VAL A 142 -6.02 9.33 -7.91
C VAL A 142 -6.02 8.01 -7.16
N LEU A 143 -5.04 7.16 -7.46
CA LEU A 143 -4.74 5.99 -6.65
C LEU A 143 -3.95 6.42 -5.41
N TYR A 144 -4.55 6.20 -4.25
CA TYR A 144 -3.89 6.32 -2.96
C TYR A 144 -3.53 4.91 -2.47
N ASP A 145 -2.25 4.56 -2.53
CA ASP A 145 -1.70 3.25 -2.21
C ASP A 145 -1.43 3.19 -0.69
N CYS A 146 -2.32 2.52 0.05
CA CYS A 146 -2.36 2.52 1.51
C CYS A 146 -1.45 1.42 2.09
N HIS A 147 -0.52 1.80 2.96
CA HIS A 147 0.43 0.87 3.56
C HIS A 147 0.75 1.14 5.02
N SER A 148 1.24 0.11 5.71
CA SER A 148 1.95 0.27 6.97
C SER A 148 3.05 -0.76 7.17
N ILE A 149 4.04 -0.38 7.97
CA ILE A 149 5.20 -1.21 8.29
C ILE A 149 5.68 -0.96 9.71
N ARG A 150 6.32 -1.93 10.35
CA ARG A 150 6.91 -1.76 11.68
C ARG A 150 7.90 -0.59 11.68
N SER A 151 7.89 0.19 12.76
CA SER A 151 8.63 1.45 12.87
C SER A 151 10.14 1.26 12.99
N HIS A 152 10.58 0.08 13.43
CA HIS A 152 11.98 -0.31 13.55
C HIS A 152 12.22 -1.66 12.88
N ILE A 153 13.02 -1.66 11.80
CA ILE A 153 13.42 -2.87 11.07
C ILE A 153 14.89 -2.74 10.68
N PRO A 154 15.83 -3.08 11.58
CA PRO A 154 17.27 -2.87 11.36
C PRO A 154 17.82 -3.58 10.12
N PHE A 155 17.21 -4.69 9.71
CA PHE A 155 17.60 -5.41 8.50
C PHE A 155 17.34 -4.61 7.22
N LEU A 156 16.30 -3.76 7.20
CA LEU A 156 15.92 -2.98 6.02
C LEU A 156 16.36 -1.51 6.12
N PHE A 157 16.36 -0.93 7.32
CA PHE A 157 16.48 0.50 7.54
C PHE A 157 17.32 0.83 8.77
N GLU A 158 18.06 1.93 8.69
CA GLU A 158 18.71 2.52 9.86
C GLU A 158 17.70 3.33 10.69
N GLY A 159 17.73 3.15 12.01
CA GLY A 159 16.95 3.95 12.95
C GLY A 159 15.43 3.69 12.94
N LYS A 160 14.68 4.66 13.46
CA LYS A 160 13.21 4.66 13.44
C LYS A 160 12.72 5.27 12.13
N LEU A 161 11.78 4.62 11.47
CA LEU A 161 11.08 5.18 10.32
C LEU A 161 10.20 6.37 10.71
N PRO A 162 10.08 7.40 9.86
CA PRO A 162 9.09 8.45 10.02
C PRO A 162 7.67 7.89 10.09
N ASP A 163 6.76 8.63 10.74
CA ASP A 163 5.39 8.18 10.95
C ASP A 163 4.55 8.22 9.65
N PHE A 164 4.73 9.27 8.85
CA PHE A 164 4.18 9.39 7.49
C PHE A 164 5.29 9.34 6.44
N ASN A 165 5.37 8.26 5.66
CA ASN A 165 6.29 8.16 4.53
C ASN A 165 5.51 8.27 3.22
N ILE A 166 5.66 9.41 2.56
CA ILE A 166 4.92 9.74 1.34
C ILE A 166 5.80 9.40 0.12
N GLY A 167 5.27 8.60 -0.80
CA GLY A 167 5.98 8.19 -2.01
C GLY A 167 5.28 8.62 -3.30
N THR A 168 6.00 9.31 -4.18
CA THR A 168 5.49 9.84 -5.47
C THR A 168 6.44 9.59 -6.64
N ASP A 169 7.39 8.69 -6.44
CA ASP A 169 8.49 8.38 -7.35
C ASP A 169 9.27 9.63 -7.77
N MET A 170 9.67 10.43 -6.76
CA MET A 170 10.33 11.71 -6.95
C MET A 170 9.46 12.73 -7.73
N GLY A 171 8.15 12.68 -7.52
CA GLY A 171 7.17 13.57 -8.17
C GLY A 171 6.71 13.12 -9.56
N ARG A 172 7.07 11.91 -10.00
CA ARG A 172 6.70 11.38 -11.33
C ARG A 172 5.31 10.77 -11.39
N THR A 173 4.78 10.27 -10.28
CA THR A 173 3.52 9.50 -10.31
C THR A 173 2.27 10.34 -10.05
N CYS A 174 2.40 11.59 -9.63
CA CYS A 174 1.25 12.48 -9.40
C CYS A 174 1.61 13.95 -9.69
N ALA A 175 0.58 14.78 -9.90
CA ALA A 175 0.78 16.22 -10.00
C ALA A 175 1.28 16.78 -8.67
N ARG A 176 2.11 17.83 -8.72
CA ARG A 176 2.66 18.51 -7.53
C ARG A 176 1.58 18.99 -6.54
N SER A 177 0.39 19.34 -7.05
CA SER A 177 -0.76 19.74 -6.23
C SER A 177 -1.29 18.59 -5.35
N ILE A 178 -1.28 17.36 -5.85
CA ILE A 178 -1.68 16.14 -5.13
C ILE A 178 -0.62 15.77 -4.09
N GLU A 179 0.66 15.77 -4.48
CA GLU A 179 1.78 15.52 -3.57
C GLU A 179 1.75 16.49 -2.38
N MET A 180 1.59 17.79 -2.66
CA MET A 180 1.54 18.80 -1.62
C MET A 180 0.27 18.79 -0.78
N ALA A 181 -0.82 18.18 -1.26
CA ALA A 181 -2.00 17.96 -0.44
C ALA A 181 -1.68 17.03 0.75
N ALA A 182 -0.93 15.95 0.51
CA ALA A 182 -0.50 15.04 1.56
C ALA A 182 0.57 15.68 2.47
N VAL A 183 1.65 16.20 1.88
CA VAL A 183 2.80 16.72 2.62
C VAL A 183 2.40 17.86 3.56
N LYS A 184 1.54 18.79 3.13
CA LYS A 184 1.13 19.94 3.97
C LYS A 184 0.30 19.51 5.18
N ILE A 185 -0.48 18.45 5.09
CA ILE A 185 -1.26 17.95 6.23
C ILE A 185 -0.35 17.16 7.17
N ALA A 186 0.54 16.31 6.64
CA ALA A 186 1.53 15.59 7.45
C ALA A 186 2.45 16.55 8.21
N ALA A 187 2.92 17.63 7.56
CA ALA A 187 3.77 18.64 8.20
C ALA A 187 3.07 19.44 9.32
N LYS A 188 1.73 19.49 9.33
CA LYS A 188 0.94 20.13 10.39
C LYS A 188 0.58 19.19 11.53
N ALA A 189 0.87 17.90 11.39
CA ALA A 189 0.63 16.91 12.43
C ALA A 189 1.82 16.94 13.41
N GLU A 190 1.86 17.93 14.31
CA GLU A 190 3.03 18.25 15.16
C GLU A 190 3.60 17.06 15.96
N THR A 191 2.76 16.08 16.30
CA THR A 191 3.17 14.87 17.05
C THR A 191 3.65 13.72 16.15
N TYR A 192 3.68 13.92 14.83
CA TYR A 192 4.03 12.90 13.85
C TYR A 192 5.18 13.39 12.97
N SER A 193 6.19 12.55 12.82
CA SER A 193 7.26 12.75 11.86
C SER A 193 6.79 12.44 10.45
N HIS A 194 7.39 13.06 9.44
CA HIS A 194 7.07 12.77 8.05
C HIS A 194 8.27 12.90 7.14
N VAL A 195 8.21 12.22 6.00
CA VAL A 195 9.19 12.35 4.92
C VAL A 195 8.50 12.20 3.56
N LEU A 196 8.98 12.95 2.58
CA LEU A 196 8.59 12.80 1.17
C LEU A 196 9.73 12.13 0.42
N ASN A 197 9.42 11.03 -0.29
CA ASN A 197 10.35 10.28 -1.12
C ASN A 197 11.67 9.91 -0.40
N GLY A 198 11.56 9.55 0.88
CA GLY A 198 12.65 8.99 1.66
C GLY A 198 12.99 7.58 1.17
N ARG A 199 12.91 6.59 2.06
CA ARG A 199 13.13 5.19 1.66
C ARG A 199 11.95 4.62 0.85
N PHE A 200 10.73 5.01 1.20
CA PHE A 200 9.51 4.65 0.47
C PHE A 200 9.20 5.72 -0.58
N LYS A 201 9.69 5.49 -1.80
CA LYS A 201 9.51 6.42 -2.93
C LYS A 201 8.26 6.11 -3.75
N GLY A 202 7.36 5.26 -3.29
CA GLY A 202 6.31 4.67 -4.12
C GLY A 202 6.77 3.35 -4.73
N GLY A 203 6.03 2.29 -4.42
CA GLY A 203 6.25 0.91 -4.84
C GLY A 203 5.88 0.67 -6.30
N TRP A 204 5.80 -0.60 -6.67
CA TRP A 204 5.52 -1.00 -8.05
C TRP A 204 4.14 -0.54 -8.50
N THR A 205 3.10 -0.73 -7.70
CA THR A 205 1.72 -0.29 -7.95
C THR A 205 1.68 1.21 -8.22
N THR A 206 2.25 2.03 -7.33
CA THR A 206 2.30 3.49 -7.49
C THR A 206 2.98 3.89 -8.81
N ARG A 207 4.14 3.29 -9.15
CA ARG A 207 4.87 3.57 -10.41
C ARG A 207 4.17 3.04 -11.66
N ARG A 208 3.47 1.91 -11.54
CA ARG A 208 2.79 1.22 -12.65
C ARG A 208 1.55 1.98 -13.12
N TYR A 209 0.82 2.57 -12.18
CA TYR A 209 -0.45 3.25 -12.47
C TYR A 209 -0.33 4.77 -12.53
N GLY A 210 0.63 5.38 -11.82
CA GLY A 210 0.89 6.81 -11.89
C GLY A 210 1.33 7.23 -13.29
N LYS A 211 0.41 7.85 -14.04
CA LYS A 211 0.59 8.42 -15.38
C LYS A 211 -0.10 9.79 -15.43
N PRO A 212 0.45 10.81 -14.76
CA PRO A 212 -0.19 12.12 -14.62
C PRO A 212 -0.58 12.76 -15.96
N GLU A 213 0.24 12.55 -16.99
CA GLU A 213 0.01 12.99 -18.36
C GLU A 213 -1.25 12.37 -19.00
N ALA A 214 -1.67 11.22 -18.49
CA ALA A 214 -2.89 10.54 -18.89
C ALA A 214 -4.01 10.71 -17.84
N GLY A 215 -3.92 11.68 -16.92
CA GLY A 215 -4.95 11.94 -15.91
C GLY A 215 -5.08 10.85 -14.83
N VAL A 216 -4.09 9.97 -14.68
CA VAL A 216 -4.04 8.99 -13.58
C VAL A 216 -2.89 9.36 -12.67
N HIS A 217 -3.19 9.75 -11.44
CA HIS A 217 -2.19 10.05 -10.42
C HIS A 217 -2.11 8.89 -9.44
N ALA A 218 -0.92 8.64 -8.90
CA ALA A 218 -0.72 7.67 -7.84
C ALA A 218 0.20 8.23 -6.76
N ILE A 219 -0.15 8.00 -5.50
CA ILE A 219 0.61 8.40 -4.32
C ILE A 219 0.59 7.26 -3.30
N GLN A 220 1.74 6.92 -2.76
CA GLN A 220 1.86 5.96 -1.65
C GLN A 220 1.86 6.70 -0.32
N MET A 221 1.12 6.15 0.64
CA MET A 221 1.27 6.47 2.05
C MET A 221 1.68 5.21 2.81
N GLU A 222 2.88 5.25 3.36
CA GLU A 222 3.42 4.20 4.22
C GLU A 222 3.49 4.71 5.66
N LEU A 223 2.66 4.12 6.53
CA LEU A 223 2.55 4.50 7.94
C LEU A 223 3.43 3.63 8.82
N ALA A 224 4.16 4.23 9.77
CA ALA A 224 4.78 3.43 10.82
C ALA A 224 3.69 2.79 11.70
N GLN A 225 3.73 1.49 11.95
CA GLN A 225 2.67 0.78 12.70
C GLN A 225 2.50 1.31 14.14
N SER A 226 3.58 1.83 14.75
CA SER A 226 3.56 2.47 16.07
C SER A 226 2.57 3.64 16.20
N THR A 227 2.12 4.21 15.07
CA THR A 227 1.15 5.30 14.97
C THR A 227 -0.29 4.89 15.25
N HIS A 228 -0.62 3.59 15.17
CA HIS A 228 -1.98 3.08 15.35
C HIS A 228 -2.05 1.76 16.13
N LEU A 229 -0.98 0.98 16.21
CA LEU A 229 -0.96 -0.25 17.01
C LEU A 229 -0.62 0.01 18.48
N ALA A 230 -1.19 -0.81 19.35
CA ALA A 230 -0.79 -0.92 20.76
C ALA A 230 0.62 -1.51 20.86
N SER A 231 0.94 -2.49 20.03
CA SER A 231 2.24 -3.13 19.89
C SER A 231 2.49 -3.54 18.44
N GLU A 232 3.73 -3.39 17.97
CA GLU A 232 4.21 -3.85 16.65
C GLU A 232 4.63 -5.33 16.68
N ALA A 233 4.08 -6.09 17.63
CA ALA A 233 4.27 -7.53 17.83
C ALA A 233 2.90 -8.18 18.08
N PRO A 234 2.77 -9.52 17.92
CA PRO A 234 1.52 -10.23 18.18
C PRO A 234 0.91 -9.84 19.55
N PRO A 235 -0.42 -9.61 19.61
CA PRO A 235 -1.42 -9.90 18.58
C PRO A 235 -1.66 -8.76 17.57
N PHE A 236 -0.74 -7.79 17.46
CA PHE A 236 -0.88 -6.61 16.58
C PHE A 236 -2.16 -5.82 16.83
N ALA A 237 -2.57 -5.69 18.10
CA ALA A 237 -3.83 -5.04 18.44
C ALA A 237 -3.83 -3.56 18.04
N LEU A 238 -4.93 -3.10 17.44
CA LEU A 238 -5.18 -1.69 17.20
C LEU A 238 -5.33 -0.94 18.53
N ASP A 239 -4.67 0.20 18.67
CA ASP A 239 -4.90 1.15 19.75
C ASP A 239 -5.91 2.20 19.25
N SER A 240 -7.16 2.12 19.74
CA SER A 240 -8.24 3.00 19.28
C SER A 240 -7.95 4.49 19.47
N SER A 241 -7.19 4.86 20.51
CA SER A 241 -6.85 6.26 20.79
C SER A 241 -5.82 6.78 19.81
N LYS A 242 -4.78 5.99 19.53
CA LYS A 242 -3.79 6.29 18.48
C LYS A 242 -4.44 6.34 17.10
N ALA A 243 -5.26 5.34 16.78
CA ALA A 243 -5.96 5.22 15.52
C ALA A 243 -6.87 6.43 15.26
N GLU A 244 -7.68 6.87 16.24
CA GLU A 244 -8.58 8.01 16.02
C GLU A 244 -7.82 9.32 15.77
N ARG A 245 -6.70 9.56 16.48
CA ARG A 245 -5.84 10.72 16.20
C ARG A 245 -5.28 10.68 14.78
N LEU A 246 -4.78 9.52 14.36
CA LEU A 246 -4.22 9.33 13.03
C LEU A 246 -5.28 9.48 11.93
N ARG A 247 -6.48 8.93 12.15
CA ARG A 247 -7.64 9.02 11.25
C ARG A 247 -8.02 10.46 10.94
N GLY A 248 -7.92 11.37 11.91
CA GLY A 248 -8.15 12.80 11.68
C GLY A 248 -7.22 13.39 10.61
N HIS A 249 -5.93 13.06 10.67
CA HIS A 249 -4.95 13.52 9.67
C HIS A 249 -5.14 12.84 8.31
N LEU A 250 -5.38 11.53 8.29
CA LEU A 250 -5.62 10.78 7.05
C LEU A 250 -6.88 11.26 6.33
N ARG A 251 -7.97 11.53 7.06
CA ARG A 251 -9.20 12.13 6.52
C ARG A 251 -8.90 13.45 5.80
N ASN A 252 -8.16 14.33 6.47
CA ASN A 252 -7.80 15.64 5.91
C ASN A 252 -6.90 15.51 4.67
N ILE A 253 -5.97 14.54 4.64
CA ILE A 253 -5.15 14.23 3.47
C ILE A 253 -6.04 13.82 2.29
N LEU A 254 -6.93 12.83 2.50
CA LEU A 254 -7.80 12.30 1.46
C LEU A 254 -8.75 13.35 0.89
N GLN A 255 -9.43 14.12 1.75
CA GLN A 255 -10.32 15.21 1.33
C GLN A 255 -9.57 16.29 0.55
N ARG A 256 -8.33 16.60 0.96
CA ARG A 256 -7.52 17.60 0.25
C ARG A 256 -7.04 17.07 -1.11
N ILE A 257 -6.66 15.81 -1.20
CA ILE A 257 -6.32 15.15 -2.45
C ILE A 257 -7.53 15.13 -3.39
N GLU A 258 -8.71 14.76 -2.89
CA GLU A 258 -9.96 14.76 -3.65
C GLU A 258 -10.26 16.15 -4.22
N THR A 259 -10.19 17.20 -3.39
CA THR A 259 -10.36 18.59 -3.84
C THR A 259 -9.39 18.91 -4.97
N LYS A 260 -8.11 18.53 -4.83
CA LYS A 260 -7.09 18.82 -5.84
C LYS A 260 -7.26 17.99 -7.12
N ALA A 261 -7.82 16.79 -7.03
CA ALA A 261 -8.18 16.00 -8.19
C ALA A 261 -9.26 16.72 -9.02
N PHE A 262 -10.31 17.23 -8.38
CA PHE A 262 -11.34 18.02 -9.06
C PHE A 262 -10.79 19.30 -9.71
N ASP A 263 -9.84 19.98 -9.08
CA ASP A 263 -9.20 21.16 -9.67
C ASP A 263 -8.43 20.81 -10.98
N LEU A 264 -7.74 19.66 -11.01
CA LEU A 264 -6.98 19.21 -12.19
C LEU A 264 -7.87 18.91 -13.40
N LYS A 265 -9.10 18.46 -13.16
CA LYS A 265 -10.11 18.26 -14.22
C LYS A 265 -10.39 19.56 -14.97
N LEU A 266 -10.56 20.66 -14.22
CA LEU A 266 -10.94 21.96 -14.79
C LEU A 266 -9.83 22.58 -15.65
N THR A 267 -8.57 22.33 -15.30
CA THR A 267 -7.42 22.86 -16.06
C THR A 267 -7.10 22.04 -17.31
N GLY A 268 -7.55 20.79 -17.40
CA GLY A 268 -7.33 19.91 -18.55
C GLY A 268 -8.36 20.04 -19.68
N SER A 269 -9.44 20.79 -19.46
CA SER A 269 -10.53 20.98 -20.45
C SER A 269 -10.37 22.19 -21.38
N GLU A 270 -9.26 22.92 -21.31
CA GLU A 270 -8.96 24.10 -22.15
C GLU A 270 -7.80 23.90 -23.14
N ALA A 271 -7.40 22.64 -23.44
CA ALA A 271 -6.33 22.32 -24.40
C ALA A 271 -6.86 21.57 -25.62
#